data_AF-Q1Z9D7-F1
#
_entry.id   AF-Q1Z9D7-F1
#
_cell.length_a   1.000
_cell.length_b   1.000
_cell.length_c   1.000
_cell.angle_alpha   90.00
_cell.angle_beta   90.00
_cell.angle_gamma   90.00
#
_symmetry.space_group_name_H-M   'P 1'
#
loop_
_entity.id
_entity.type
_entity.pdbx_description
1 polymer ?
#
loop_
_entity_poly.entity_id
_entity_poly.type
_entity_poly.pdbx_seq_one_letter_code
_entity_poly.pdbx_strand_id
1 'polypeptide(L)'
;MIIQRIPKQVTKAPSGAAVSSMPLHEVAIPLDKSITAQYMADHAYRECKRSLMIARQNRLNGDHEDVAFFLNDAAEFRRIYQAFANAVDVMGGL
;
A
#
# COMPACT_ATOMS: atom_id res chain seq x y z
N MET A 1 -42.81 26.22 19.35
CA MET A 1 -41.44 25.71 19.21
C MET A 1 -40.58 26.81 18.61
N ILE A 2 -39.73 27.45 19.40
CA ILE A 2 -38.95 28.64 18.99
C ILE A 2 -37.58 28.15 18.50
N ILE A 3 -37.26 28.39 17.22
CA ILE A 3 -35.95 28.05 16.64
C ILE A 3 -34.96 29.13 17.06
N GLN A 4 -34.12 28.83 18.05
CA GLN A 4 -32.95 29.66 18.37
C GLN A 4 -31.91 29.51 17.26
N ARG A 5 -31.69 30.57 16.47
CA ARG A 5 -30.60 30.62 15.50
C ARG A 5 -29.32 31.02 16.24
N ILE A 6 -28.37 30.10 16.32
CA ILE A 6 -27.02 30.38 16.83
C ILE A 6 -26.34 31.35 15.85
N PRO A 7 -25.86 32.53 16.28
CA PRO A 7 -25.15 33.43 15.40
C PRO A 7 -23.78 32.83 15.03
N LYS A 8 -23.50 32.69 13.74
CA LYS A 8 -22.15 32.34 13.24
C LYS A 8 -21.21 33.51 13.55
N GLN A 9 -20.37 33.36 14.58
CA GLN A 9 -19.21 34.23 14.76
C GLN A 9 -18.20 33.93 13.65
N VAL A 10 -18.04 34.87 12.72
CA VAL A 10 -16.94 34.86 11.75
C VAL A 10 -15.74 35.48 12.45
N THR A 11 -14.86 34.67 13.02
CA THR A 11 -13.54 35.12 13.43
C THR A 11 -12.70 35.33 12.18
N LYS A 12 -12.32 36.58 11.88
CA LYS A 12 -11.29 36.86 10.87
C LYS A 12 -9.98 36.23 11.35
N ALA A 13 -9.42 35.35 10.53
CA ALA A 13 -8.09 34.81 10.78
C ALA A 13 -7.05 35.95 10.77
N PRO A 14 -5.97 35.87 11.58
CA PRO A 14 -4.94 36.90 11.60
C PRO A 14 -4.29 37.02 10.22
N SER A 15 -4.15 38.25 9.71
CA SER A 15 -3.40 38.51 8.48
C SER A 15 -1.91 38.24 8.73
N GLY A 16 -1.44 37.07 8.31
CA GLY A 16 -0.03 36.71 8.49
C GLY A 16 0.26 35.23 8.74
N ALA A 17 -0.76 34.36 8.79
CA ALA A 17 -0.49 32.95 8.59
C ALA A 17 -0.05 32.77 7.13
N ALA A 18 1.24 32.48 6.91
CA ALA A 18 1.71 31.94 5.65
C ALA A 18 1.04 30.57 5.46
N VAL A 19 -0.20 30.60 4.97
CA VAL A 19 -0.81 29.45 4.34
C VAL A 19 0.08 29.15 3.15
N SER A 20 0.84 28.06 3.26
CA SER A 20 1.57 27.49 2.13
C SER A 20 0.62 27.51 0.94
N SER A 21 0.91 28.36 -0.05
CA SER A 21 0.13 28.52 -1.27
C SER A 21 0.23 27.28 -2.16
N MET A 22 0.83 26.20 -1.67
CA MET A 22 0.98 24.95 -2.38
C MET A 22 -0.39 24.32 -2.55
N PRO A 23 -0.92 24.27 -3.79
CA PRO A 23 -2.23 23.70 -4.01
C PRO A 23 -2.20 22.21 -3.70
N LEU A 24 -3.11 21.73 -2.85
CA LEU A 24 -3.22 20.30 -2.52
C LEU A 24 -3.47 19.40 -3.75
N HIS A 25 -3.84 19.98 -4.90
CA HIS A 25 -4.24 19.26 -6.10
C HIS A 25 -3.08 18.88 -7.04
N GLU A 26 -1.85 19.32 -6.76
CA GLU A 26 -0.70 19.10 -7.66
C GLU A 26 0.51 18.44 -6.99
N VAL A 27 0.33 17.81 -5.82
CA VAL A 27 1.32 16.85 -5.33
C VAL A 27 1.03 15.47 -5.91
N ALA A 28 0.95 15.39 -7.24
CA ALA A 28 1.16 14.12 -7.92
C ALA A 28 2.66 13.85 -7.83
N ILE A 29 3.13 13.24 -6.74
CA ILE A 29 4.47 12.65 -6.72
C ILE A 29 4.43 11.61 -7.84
N PRO A 30 5.13 11.82 -8.98
CA PRO A 30 5.17 10.82 -10.02
C PRO A 30 5.86 9.63 -9.38
N LEU A 31 5.09 8.59 -9.06
CA LEU A 31 5.67 7.33 -8.62
C LEU A 31 6.48 6.83 -9.81
N ASP A 32 7.80 6.85 -9.68
CA ASP A 32 8.67 6.28 -10.67
C ASP A 32 8.24 4.82 -10.87
N LYS A 33 7.89 4.48 -12.11
CA LYS A 33 7.34 3.17 -12.47
C LYS A 33 8.37 2.07 -12.16
N SER A 34 9.65 2.35 -12.33
CA SER A 34 10.74 1.43 -12.02
C SER A 34 10.82 1.16 -10.51
N ILE A 35 10.82 2.23 -9.69
CA ILE A 35 10.83 2.15 -8.22
C ILE A 35 9.58 1.43 -7.72
N THR A 36 8.42 1.72 -8.30
CA THR A 36 7.16 1.10 -7.92
C THR A 36 7.17 -0.39 -8.25
N ALA A 37 7.62 -0.77 -9.44
CA ALA A 37 7.73 -2.18 -9.81
C ALA A 37 8.73 -2.93 -8.92
N GLN A 38 9.87 -2.31 -8.58
CA GLN A 38 10.84 -2.92 -7.69
C GLN A 38 10.27 -3.11 -6.29
N TYR A 39 9.61 -2.09 -5.74
CA TYR A 39 8.92 -2.20 -4.45
C TYR A 39 7.89 -3.34 -4.46
N MET A 40 7.09 -3.45 -5.53
CA MET A 40 6.07 -4.49 -5.66
C MET A 40 6.69 -5.88 -5.77
N ALA A 41 7.79 -6.04 -6.50
CA ALA A 41 8.54 -7.29 -6.56
C ALA A 41 9.05 -7.68 -5.17
N ASP A 42 9.75 -6.78 -4.48
CA ASP A 42 10.30 -7.04 -3.14
C ASP A 42 9.20 -7.37 -2.13
N HIS A 43 8.09 -6.65 -2.18
CA HIS A 43 6.92 -6.90 -1.33
C HIS A 43 6.34 -8.30 -1.58
N ALA A 44 6.08 -8.64 -2.85
CA ALA A 44 5.57 -9.96 -3.21
C ALA A 44 6.53 -11.10 -2.79
N TYR A 45 7.84 -10.88 -2.91
CA TYR A 45 8.82 -11.86 -2.45
C TYR A 45 8.76 -12.07 -0.92
N ARG A 46 8.64 -10.99 -0.14
CA ARG A 46 8.49 -11.08 1.32
C ARG A 46 7.21 -11.82 1.71
N GLU A 47 6.08 -11.48 1.10
CA GLU A 47 4.80 -12.14 1.41
C GLU A 47 4.78 -13.61 0.99
N CYS A 48 5.36 -13.96 -0.16
CA CYS A 48 5.54 -15.36 -0.56
C CYS A 48 6.28 -16.17 0.52
N LYS A 49 7.41 -15.65 1.01
CA LYS A 49 8.17 -16.30 2.09
C LYS A 49 7.36 -16.40 3.39
N ARG A 50 6.60 -15.35 3.72
CA ARG A 50 5.77 -15.31 4.92
C ARG A 50 4.66 -16.35 4.86
N SER A 51 3.93 -16.45 3.75
CA SER A 51 2.88 -17.45 3.56
C SER A 51 3.43 -18.87 3.65
N LEU A 52 4.61 -19.15 3.06
CA LEU A 52 5.27 -20.45 3.21
C LEU A 52 5.65 -20.77 4.67
N MET A 53 6.11 -19.77 5.42
CA MET A 53 6.43 -19.94 6.84
C MET A 53 5.18 -20.26 7.66
N ILE A 54 4.08 -19.53 7.45
CA ILE A 54 2.80 -19.76 8.15
C ILE A 54 2.23 -21.13 7.79
N ALA A 55 2.25 -21.51 6.50
CA ALA A 55 1.83 -22.84 6.07
C ALA A 55 2.64 -23.94 6.78
N ARG A 56 3.96 -23.77 6.95
CA ARG A 56 4.77 -24.73 7.71
C ARG A 56 4.33 -24.82 9.17
N GLN A 57 4.02 -23.69 9.81
CA GLN A 57 3.55 -23.66 11.19
C GLN A 57 2.20 -24.35 11.35
N ASN A 58 1.22 -24.05 10.49
CA ASN A 58 -0.11 -24.65 10.53
C ASN A 58 -0.07 -26.15 10.23
N ARG A 59 0.84 -26.58 9.35
CA ARG A 59 1.08 -28.01 9.11
C ARG A 59 1.56 -28.73 10.37
N LEU A 60 2.42 -28.11 11.18
CA LEU A 60 2.88 -28.68 12.45
C LEU A 60 1.74 -28.78 13.48
N ASN A 61 0.75 -27.89 13.37
CA ASN A 61 -0.45 -27.90 14.22
C ASN A 61 -1.54 -28.86 13.72
N GLY A 62 -1.36 -29.51 12.57
CA GLY A 62 -2.37 -30.39 11.95
C GLY A 62 -3.51 -29.67 11.23
N ASP A 63 -3.39 -28.36 11.04
CA ASP A 63 -4.41 -27.55 10.34
C ASP A 63 -4.17 -27.59 8.83
N HIS A 64 -4.86 -28.49 8.14
CA HIS A 64 -4.67 -28.71 6.71
C HIS A 64 -5.39 -27.69 5.82
N GLU A 65 -6.48 -27.09 6.31
CA GLU A 65 -7.26 -26.12 5.53
C GLU A 65 -6.48 -24.81 5.40
N ASP A 66 -5.98 -24.28 6.52
CA ASP A 66 -5.14 -23.08 6.50
C ASP A 66 -3.86 -23.30 5.72
N VAL A 67 -3.26 -24.50 5.78
CA VAL A 67 -2.09 -24.84 4.97
C VAL A 67 -2.39 -24.68 3.49
N ALA A 68 -3.53 -25.20 3.00
CA ALA A 68 -3.89 -25.07 1.59
C ALA A 68 -4.09 -23.60 1.19
N PHE A 69 -4.73 -22.81 2.07
CA PHE A 69 -4.91 -21.38 1.86
C PHE A 69 -3.58 -20.63 1.73
N PHE A 70 -2.67 -20.80 2.69
CA PHE A 70 -1.36 -20.12 2.66
C PHE A 70 -0.43 -20.62 1.54
N LEU A 71 -0.55 -21.87 1.11
CA LEU A 71 0.17 -22.37 -0.06
C LEU A 71 -0.37 -21.74 -1.36
N ASN A 72 -1.68 -21.52 -1.45
CA ASN A 72 -2.27 -20.80 -2.57
C ASN A 72 -1.80 -19.33 -2.60
N ASP A 73 -1.82 -18.65 -1.46
CA ASP A 73 -1.29 -17.28 -1.35
C ASP A 73 0.18 -17.20 -1.75
N ALA A 74 1.01 -18.15 -1.30
CA ALA A 74 2.42 -18.20 -1.68
C ALA A 74 2.59 -18.35 -3.21
N ALA A 75 1.73 -19.16 -3.85
CA ALA A 75 1.76 -19.32 -5.30
C ALA A 75 1.39 -18.01 -6.02
N GLU A 76 0.36 -17.29 -5.56
CA GLU A 76 -0.02 -16.00 -6.13
C GLU A 76 1.09 -14.96 -5.98
N PHE A 77 1.66 -14.81 -4.78
CA PHE A 77 2.76 -13.88 -4.55
C PHE A 77 3.99 -14.23 -5.39
N ARG A 78 4.27 -15.51 -5.64
CA ARG A 78 5.34 -15.93 -6.56
C ARG A 78 5.08 -15.47 -7.99
N ARG A 79 3.84 -15.54 -8.48
CA ARG A 79 3.47 -15.05 -9.82
C ARG A 79 3.61 -13.53 -9.91
N ILE A 80 3.15 -12.82 -8.88
CA ILE A 80 3.26 -11.35 -8.77
C ILE A 80 4.74 -10.93 -8.77
N TYR A 81 5.57 -11.58 -7.96
CA TYR A 81 7.02 -11.34 -7.94
C TYR A 81 7.62 -11.47 -9.34
N GLN A 82 7.34 -12.58 -10.04
CA GLN A 82 7.87 -12.78 -11.39
C GLN A 82 7.41 -11.69 -12.37
N ALA A 83 6.14 -11.30 -12.30
CA ALA A 83 5.59 -10.26 -13.17
C ALA A 83 6.29 -8.90 -12.96
N PHE A 84 6.49 -8.50 -11.71
CA PHE A 84 7.16 -7.24 -11.39
C PHE A 84 8.68 -7.29 -11.58
N ALA A 85 9.32 -8.42 -11.30
CA ALA A 85 10.75 -8.62 -11.59
C ALA A 85 11.03 -8.47 -13.09
N ASN A 86 10.19 -9.07 -13.94
CA ASN A 86 10.27 -8.87 -15.39
C ASN A 86 10.02 -7.42 -15.80
N ALA A 87 9.09 -6.72 -15.13
CA ALA A 87 8.84 -5.31 -15.40
C ALA A 87 10.05 -4.43 -15.05
N VAL A 88 10.73 -4.69 -13.93
CA VAL A 88 11.96 -3.99 -13.53
C VAL A 88 13.05 -4.18 -14.59
N ASP A 89 13.24 -5.42 -15.07
CA ASP A 89 14.23 -5.75 -16.10
C ASP A 89 13.99 -4.99 -17.41
N VAL A 90 12.74 -4.98 -17.90
CA VAL A 90 12.34 -4.25 -19.12
C VAL A 90 12.52 -2.73 -18.97
N MET A 91 12.35 -2.19 -17.76
CA MET A 91 12.51 -0.75 -17.51
C MET A 91 13.96 -0.32 -17.31
N GLY A 92 14.93 -1.24 -17.38
CA GLY A 92 16.36 -0.95 -17.31
C GLY A 92 16.94 -0.90 -15.89
N GLY A 93 16.15 -1.27 -14.87
CA GLY A 93 16.57 -1.20 -13.46
C GLY A 93 16.98 0.20 -13.00
N LEU A 94 17.26 0.35 -11.70
CA LEU A 94 18.03 1.49 -11.19
C LEU A 94 19.52 1.15 -11.15
#